data_AF-A0A958UER3-F1
#
_entry.id   AF-A0A958UER3-F1
#
_cell.length_a   1.000
_cell.length_b   1.000
_cell.length_c   1.000
_cell.angle_alpha   90.00
_cell.angle_beta   90.00
_cell.angle_gamma   90.00
#
_symmetry.space_group_name_H-M   'P 1'
#
loop_
_entity.id
_entity.type
_entity.pdbx_description
1 polymer ?
#
loop_
_entity_poly.entity_id
_entity_poly.type
_entity_poly.pdbx_seq_one_letter_code
_entity_poly.pdbx_strand_id
1 'polypeptide(L)'
;MKYVLVVLFLGLGIFSTAQEVEREGKKYVVKKNKILLDGNDVTSTFSLEEQAKIKAEFSKLADEIKLKEKEAKRLKKAEKERKKAEKAQKRAEKEQKRAEKELKQKEKAQSNYNKAVKDLEQTQNKYERLKSRGKLSPNDEAKWLEKIQKLNEKIEKAEKKLNRS
;
A
#
# COMPACT_ATOMS: atom_id res chain seq x y z
N MET A 1 -12.40 -9.78 20.02
CA MET A 1 -12.80 -8.37 19.88
C MET A 1 -12.09 -7.77 18.63
N LYS A 2 -12.37 -8.09 17.37
CA LYS A 2 -13.64 -8.16 16.60
C LYS A 2 -14.53 -6.93 16.77
N TYR A 3 -14.60 -6.15 15.69
CA TYR A 3 -15.11 -4.80 15.56
C TYR A 3 -16.60 -4.65 15.83
N VAL A 4 -16.93 -4.00 16.94
CA VAL A 4 -18.21 -3.35 17.31
C VAL A 4 -17.77 -2.22 18.26
N LEU A 5 -18.13 -0.94 18.12
CA LEU A 5 -19.03 -0.23 17.19
C LEU A 5 -18.42 1.17 16.86
N VAL A 6 -18.63 1.71 15.65
CA VAL A 6 -18.35 3.14 15.31
C VAL A 6 -19.58 3.74 14.62
N VAL A 7 -20.58 4.05 15.43
CA VAL A 7 -21.80 4.81 15.11
C VAL A 7 -21.99 5.69 16.35
N LEU A 8 -22.09 7.01 16.27
CA LEU A 8 -23.09 7.75 15.50
C LEU A 8 -22.54 9.09 14.99
N PHE A 9 -22.07 9.13 13.74
CA PHE A 9 -21.67 10.39 13.07
C PHE A 9 -22.90 11.08 12.42
N LEU A 10 -24.03 11.08 13.13
CA LEU A 10 -25.37 11.38 12.64
C LEU A 10 -26.18 12.08 13.73
N GLY A 11 -25.97 13.39 13.85
CA GLY A 11 -26.67 14.28 14.78
C GLY A 11 -25.98 15.64 14.83
N LEU A 12 -26.75 16.73 14.83
CA LEU A 12 -26.27 18.12 14.88
C LEU A 12 -25.47 18.59 13.63
N GLY A 13 -26.04 18.35 12.45
CA GLY A 13 -26.09 19.42 11.46
C GLY A 13 -27.23 20.37 11.86
N ILE A 14 -26.90 21.58 12.33
CA ILE A 14 -27.74 22.70 12.82
C ILE A 14 -26.77 23.58 13.65
N PHE A 15 -26.54 24.89 13.45
CA PHE A 15 -26.85 25.82 12.36
C PHE A 15 -25.67 26.82 12.24
N SER A 16 -25.57 27.54 11.12
CA SER A 16 -24.83 28.81 10.97
C SER A 16 -23.40 28.91 11.55
N THR A 17 -22.39 28.82 10.67
CA THR A 17 -21.07 29.43 10.94
C THR A 17 -21.15 30.95 10.85
N ALA A 18 -21.90 31.56 11.77
CA ALA A 18 -21.74 32.97 12.07
C ALA A 18 -20.43 33.14 12.85
N GLN A 19 -19.59 34.08 12.41
CA GLN A 19 -18.46 34.51 13.22
C GLN A 19 -19.04 35.33 14.37
N GLU A 20 -18.89 34.85 15.60
CA GLU A 20 -19.43 35.47 16.81
C GLU A 20 -18.28 36.05 17.62
N VAL A 21 -18.42 37.31 18.03
CA VAL A 21 -17.56 37.93 19.04
C VAL A 21 -18.34 37.97 20.35
N GLU A 22 -17.77 37.41 21.40
CA GLU A 22 -18.38 37.39 22.73
C GLU A 22 -17.91 38.61 23.53
N ARG A 23 -18.85 39.43 24.00
CA ARG A 23 -18.61 40.49 24.99
C ARG A 23 -19.75 40.53 25.99
N GLU A 24 -19.42 40.66 27.28
CA GLU A 24 -20.41 40.75 28.37
C GLU A 24 -21.40 39.56 28.40
N GLY A 25 -20.94 38.37 28.01
CA GLY A 25 -21.78 37.16 27.90
C GLY A 25 -22.77 37.17 26.73
N LYS A 26 -22.70 38.17 25.83
CA LYS A 26 -23.55 38.31 24.64
C LYS A 26 -22.72 38.02 23.38
N LYS A 27 -23.35 37.34 22.42
CA LYS A 27 -22.74 36.91 21.14
C LYS A 27 -23.16 37.85 20.01
N TYR A 28 -22.20 38.56 19.44
CA TYR A 28 -22.44 39.54 18.38
C TYR A 28 -21.95 39.01 17.02
N VAL A 29 -22.79 39.15 15.99
CA VAL A 29 -22.48 38.74 14.61
C VAL A 29 -22.34 39.97 13.73
N VAL A 30 -21.17 40.17 13.12
CA VAL A 30 -20.94 41.31 12.21
C VAL A 30 -21.33 40.93 10.77
N LYS A 31 -22.23 41.70 10.14
CA LYS A 31 -22.61 41.55 8.72
C LYS A 31 -22.73 42.91 8.04
N LYS A 32 -22.01 43.13 6.93
CA LYS A 32 -22.09 44.35 6.09
C LYS A 32 -22.08 45.65 6.94
N ASN A 33 -21.05 45.82 7.77
CA ASN A 33 -20.86 46.91 8.74
C ASN A 33 -21.86 47.02 9.91
N LYS A 34 -22.91 46.18 9.96
CA LYS A 34 -23.85 46.10 11.10
C LYS A 34 -23.37 45.09 12.14
N ILE A 35 -23.58 45.41 13.41
CA ILE A 35 -23.39 44.52 14.57
C ILE A 35 -24.77 44.00 14.95
N LEU A 36 -24.95 42.67 14.88
CA LEU A 36 -26.23 42.02 15.14
C LEU A 36 -26.15 41.24 16.46
N LEU A 37 -27.16 41.39 17.31
CA LEU A 37 -27.41 40.55 18.49
C LEU A 37 -28.73 39.83 18.26
N ASP A 38 -28.72 38.50 18.25
CA ASP A 38 -29.88 37.64 17.98
C ASP A 38 -30.66 37.99 16.70
N GLY A 39 -29.96 38.56 15.71
CA GLY A 39 -30.52 39.01 14.43
C GLY A 39 -31.00 40.47 14.39
N ASN A 40 -31.06 41.16 15.53
CA ASN A 40 -31.42 42.58 15.63
C ASN A 40 -30.19 43.47 15.45
N ASP A 41 -30.34 44.59 14.73
CA ASP A 41 -29.26 45.56 14.51
C ASP A 41 -29.06 46.44 15.75
N VAL A 42 -27.95 46.20 16.45
CA VAL A 42 -27.54 46.93 17.65
C VAL A 42 -26.36 47.86 17.37
N THR A 43 -26.05 48.15 16.10
CA THR A 43 -24.88 48.98 15.75
C THR A 43 -24.93 50.36 16.42
N SER A 44 -26.11 50.97 16.51
CA SER A 44 -26.31 52.30 17.10
C SER A 44 -26.22 52.34 18.63
N THR A 45 -26.18 51.22 19.33
CA THR A 45 -26.01 51.20 20.80
C THR A 45 -24.54 51.24 21.24
N PHE A 46 -23.61 51.10 20.30
CA PHE A 46 -22.17 51.14 20.54
C PHE A 46 -21.55 52.43 20.01
N SER A 47 -20.61 53.00 20.76
CA SER A 47 -19.79 54.11 20.29
C SER A 47 -18.96 53.71 19.06
N LEU A 48 -18.51 54.70 18.27
CA LEU A 48 -17.71 54.44 17.07
C LEU A 48 -16.43 53.65 17.38
N GLU A 49 -15.82 53.86 18.55
CA GLU A 49 -14.66 53.09 19.00
C GLU A 49 -14.99 51.63 19.32
N GLU A 50 -16.11 51.36 20.01
CA GLU A 50 -16.53 50.00 20.36
C GLU A 50 -16.93 49.23 19.10
N GLN A 51 -17.62 49.88 18.17
CA GLN A 51 -17.91 49.30 16.86
C GLN A 51 -16.62 48.93 16.12
N ALA A 52 -15.60 49.80 16.14
CA ALA A 52 -14.31 49.52 15.53
C ALA A 52 -13.59 48.35 16.20
N LYS A 53 -13.60 48.28 17.54
CA LYS A 53 -13.02 47.17 18.33
C LYS A 53 -13.69 45.83 17.99
N ILE A 54 -15.03 45.76 18.01
CA ILE A 54 -15.81 44.55 17.68
C ILE A 54 -15.56 44.11 16.22
N LYS A 55 -15.52 45.05 15.27
CA LYS A 55 -15.22 44.76 13.85
C LYS A 55 -13.79 44.24 13.66
N ALA A 56 -12.82 44.78 14.39
CA ALA A 56 -11.43 44.34 14.35
C ALA A 56 -11.23 42.94 14.97
N GLU A 57 -11.87 42.67 16.12
CA GLU A 57 -11.91 41.35 16.77
C GLU A 57 -12.52 40.30 15.83
N PHE A 58 -13.68 40.60 15.23
CA PHE A 58 -14.35 39.76 14.23
C PHE A 58 -13.46 39.47 13.01
N SER A 59 -12.80 40.50 12.44
CA SER A 59 -11.95 40.32 11.25
C SER A 59 -10.74 39.43 11.55
N LYS A 60 -10.10 39.59 12.71
CA LYS A 60 -8.99 38.73 13.15
C LYS A 60 -9.44 37.27 13.27
N LEU A 61 -10.56 37.02 13.94
CA LEU A 61 -11.13 35.68 14.07
C LEU A 61 -11.49 35.08 12.71
N ALA A 62 -12.05 35.89 11.80
CA ALA A 62 -12.41 35.47 10.45
C ALA A 62 -11.20 35.03 9.62
N ASP A 63 -10.09 35.77 9.71
CA ASP A 63 -8.87 35.45 8.97
C ASP A 63 -8.09 34.29 9.60
N GLU A 64 -8.11 34.16 10.92
CA GLU A 64 -7.57 32.99 11.62
C GLU A 64 -8.31 31.69 11.25
N ILE A 65 -9.65 31.73 11.18
CA ILE A 65 -10.46 30.58 10.72
C ILE A 65 -10.14 30.25 9.25
N LYS A 66 -10.06 31.25 8.36
CA LYS A 66 -9.66 31.02 6.95
C LYS A 66 -8.25 30.43 6.84
N LEU A 67 -7.32 30.83 7.70
CA LEU A 67 -5.96 30.29 7.74
C LEU A 67 -5.98 28.81 8.19
N LYS A 68 -6.63 28.51 9.32
CA LYS A 68 -6.80 27.13 9.81
C LYS A 68 -7.51 26.23 8.80
N GLU A 69 -8.51 26.74 8.08
CA GLU A 69 -9.15 25.99 6.98
C GLU A 69 -8.17 25.69 5.82
N LYS A 70 -7.38 26.69 5.39
CA LYS A 70 -6.39 26.53 4.32
C LYS A 70 -5.34 25.50 4.74
N GLU A 71 -4.86 25.55 5.97
CA GLU A 71 -3.92 24.58 6.53
C GLU A 71 -4.52 23.18 6.63
N ALA A 72 -5.73 23.03 7.17
CA ALA A 72 -6.44 21.75 7.21
C ALA A 72 -6.68 21.17 5.80
N LYS A 73 -6.98 22.02 4.81
CA LYS A 73 -7.09 21.62 3.39
C LYS A 73 -5.73 21.20 2.80
N ARG A 74 -4.63 21.88 3.14
CA ARG A 74 -3.25 21.50 2.75
C ARG A 74 -2.83 20.17 3.39
N LEU A 75 -3.02 20.00 4.69
CA LEU A 75 -2.73 18.76 5.42
C LEU A 75 -3.53 17.58 4.87
N LYS A 76 -4.84 17.75 4.63
CA LYS A 76 -5.68 16.71 4.00
C LYS A 76 -5.25 16.35 2.57
N LYS A 77 -4.68 17.29 1.79
CA LYS A 77 -4.08 16.99 0.47
C LYS A 77 -2.78 16.20 0.62
N ALA A 78 -1.84 16.69 1.44
CA ALA A 78 -0.56 16.04 1.70
C ALA A 78 -0.73 14.62 2.26
N GLU A 79 -1.68 14.41 3.18
CA GLU A 79 -2.00 13.08 3.73
C GLU A 79 -2.54 12.12 2.65
N LYS A 80 -3.43 12.60 1.76
CA LYS A 80 -3.93 11.82 0.62
C LYS A 80 -2.82 11.48 -0.37
N GLU A 81 -1.90 12.39 -0.62
CA GLU A 81 -0.73 12.17 -1.49
C GLU A 81 0.25 11.17 -0.88
N ARG A 82 0.60 11.31 0.41
CA ARG A 82 1.40 10.31 1.15
C ARG A 82 0.74 8.92 1.11
N LYS A 83 -0.56 8.82 1.38
CA LYS A 83 -1.32 7.55 1.30
C LYS A 83 -1.39 6.97 -0.11
N LYS A 84 -1.31 7.78 -1.16
CA LYS A 84 -1.19 7.30 -2.56
C LYS A 84 0.23 6.79 -2.83
N ALA A 85 1.26 7.54 -2.44
CA ALA A 85 2.67 7.16 -2.61
C ALA A 85 3.01 5.86 -1.87
N GLU A 86 2.60 5.72 -0.61
CA GLU A 86 2.78 4.50 0.19
C GLU A 86 2.11 3.28 -0.48
N LYS A 87 0.87 3.44 -0.98
CA LYS A 87 0.16 2.38 -1.72
C LYS A 87 0.85 2.01 -3.04
N ALA A 88 1.47 2.98 -3.72
CA ALA A 88 2.22 2.72 -4.95
C ALA A 88 3.52 1.96 -4.65
N GLN A 89 4.31 2.43 -3.68
CA GLN A 89 5.52 1.74 -3.21
C GLN A 89 5.22 0.29 -2.77
N LYS A 90 4.18 0.08 -1.96
CA LYS A 90 3.76 -1.25 -1.49
C LYS A 90 3.21 -2.17 -2.60
N ARG A 91 2.81 -1.62 -3.76
CA ARG A 91 2.49 -2.41 -4.95
C ARG A 91 3.76 -2.80 -5.70
N ALA A 92 4.64 -1.85 -5.96
CA ALA A 92 5.93 -2.09 -6.61
C ALA A 92 6.80 -3.11 -5.84
N GLU A 93 6.89 -2.99 -4.51
CA GLU A 93 7.62 -3.94 -3.65
C GLU A 93 7.04 -5.37 -3.76
N LYS A 94 5.71 -5.50 -3.78
CA LYS A 94 5.03 -6.80 -3.94
C LYS A 94 5.25 -7.40 -5.33
N GLU A 95 5.34 -6.57 -6.35
CA GLU A 95 5.56 -6.97 -7.74
C GLU A 95 7.01 -7.42 -7.95
N GLN A 96 7.99 -6.62 -7.49
CA GLN A 96 9.41 -7.01 -7.42
C GLN A 96 9.60 -8.34 -6.67
N LYS A 97 8.98 -8.49 -5.49
CA LYS A 97 9.05 -9.72 -4.68
C LYS A 97 8.33 -10.92 -5.31
N ARG A 98 7.44 -10.72 -6.28
CA ARG A 98 6.86 -11.79 -7.10
C ARG A 98 7.81 -12.18 -8.22
N ALA A 99 8.32 -11.20 -8.97
CA ALA A 99 9.29 -11.41 -10.04
C ALA A 99 10.58 -12.10 -9.53
N GLU A 100 11.13 -11.66 -8.39
CA GLU A 100 12.29 -12.28 -7.73
C GLU A 100 12.02 -13.75 -7.37
N LYS A 101 10.82 -14.06 -6.84
CA LYS A 101 10.43 -15.44 -6.50
C LYS A 101 10.25 -16.32 -7.73
N GLU A 102 9.67 -15.79 -8.80
CA GLU A 102 9.49 -16.49 -10.07
C GLU A 102 10.84 -16.78 -10.73
N LEU A 103 11.71 -15.77 -10.82
CA LEU A 103 13.08 -15.90 -11.31
C LEU A 103 13.86 -16.96 -10.51
N LYS A 104 13.80 -16.91 -9.18
CA LYS A 104 14.44 -17.91 -8.31
C LYS A 104 13.84 -19.32 -8.44
N GLN A 105 12.56 -19.45 -8.82
CA GLN A 105 11.95 -20.74 -9.14
C GLN A 105 12.46 -21.27 -10.48
N LYS A 106 12.53 -20.43 -11.52
CA LYS A 106 13.10 -20.77 -12.84
C LYS A 106 14.57 -21.16 -12.73
N GLU A 107 15.40 -20.38 -12.04
CA GLU A 107 16.81 -20.72 -11.76
C GLU A 107 16.95 -22.08 -11.06
N LYS A 108 16.12 -22.33 -10.04
CA LYS A 108 16.13 -23.61 -9.32
C LYS A 108 15.65 -24.77 -10.20
N ALA A 109 14.67 -24.55 -11.06
CA ALA A 109 14.21 -25.56 -12.02
C ALA A 109 15.32 -25.89 -13.05
N GLN A 110 15.96 -24.86 -13.61
CA GLN A 110 17.07 -25.01 -14.55
C GLN A 110 18.27 -25.72 -13.90
N SER A 111 18.64 -25.34 -12.67
CA SER A 111 19.72 -25.97 -11.91
C SER A 111 19.45 -27.46 -11.66
N ASN A 112 18.21 -27.82 -11.30
CA ASN A 112 17.81 -29.22 -11.13
C ASN A 112 17.83 -30.01 -12.45
N TYR A 113 17.36 -29.41 -13.56
CA TYR A 113 17.42 -30.02 -14.89
C TYR A 113 18.87 -30.26 -15.33
N ASN A 114 19.72 -29.23 -15.27
CA ASN A 114 21.14 -29.32 -15.62
C ASN A 114 21.86 -30.40 -14.79
N LYS A 115 21.55 -30.51 -13.50
CA LYS A 115 22.10 -31.56 -12.64
C LYS A 115 21.62 -32.96 -13.05
N ALA A 116 20.33 -33.13 -13.36
CA ALA A 116 19.80 -34.42 -13.79
C ALA A 116 20.40 -34.87 -15.14
N VAL A 117 20.59 -33.95 -16.09
CA VAL A 117 21.28 -34.19 -17.36
C VAL A 117 22.73 -34.64 -17.12
N LYS A 118 23.47 -33.93 -16.26
CA LYS A 118 24.85 -34.30 -15.90
C LYS A 118 24.96 -35.66 -15.20
N ASP A 119 24.02 -35.98 -14.30
CA ASP A 119 23.97 -37.27 -13.61
C ASP A 119 23.67 -38.43 -14.59
N LEU A 120 22.86 -38.19 -15.64
CA LEU A 120 22.63 -39.13 -16.74
C LEU A 120 23.90 -39.32 -17.58
N GLU A 121 24.48 -38.23 -18.09
CA GLU A 121 25.69 -38.25 -18.92
C GLU A 121 26.84 -39.01 -18.23
N GLN A 122 27.10 -38.72 -16.96
CA GLN A 122 28.10 -39.45 -16.15
C GLN A 122 27.75 -40.93 -15.96
N THR A 123 26.46 -41.27 -15.88
CA THR A 123 26.00 -42.67 -15.76
C THR A 123 26.14 -43.41 -17.09
N GLN A 124 25.78 -42.80 -18.22
CA GLN A 124 25.95 -43.34 -19.57
C GLN A 124 27.43 -43.57 -19.90
N ASN A 125 28.27 -42.54 -19.73
CA ASN A 125 29.73 -42.64 -19.93
C ASN A 125 30.36 -43.75 -19.08
N LYS A 126 29.88 -43.96 -17.84
CA LYS A 126 30.38 -45.05 -16.99
C LYS A 126 29.87 -46.43 -17.42
N TYR A 127 28.62 -46.54 -17.87
CA TYR A 127 28.05 -47.77 -18.43
C TYR A 127 28.78 -48.20 -19.71
N GLU A 128 28.92 -47.29 -20.68
CA GLU A 128 29.63 -47.54 -21.95
C GLU A 128 31.08 -47.97 -21.72
N ARG A 129 31.79 -47.31 -20.79
CA ARG A 129 33.16 -47.66 -20.42
C ARG A 129 33.27 -49.04 -19.74
N LEU A 130 32.24 -49.52 -19.04
CA LEU A 130 32.25 -50.86 -18.45
C LEU A 130 31.85 -51.92 -19.49
N LYS A 131 30.88 -51.62 -20.36
CA LYS A 131 30.43 -52.47 -21.46
C LYS A 131 31.53 -52.72 -22.50
N SER A 132 32.19 -51.67 -22.97
CA SER A 132 33.36 -51.75 -23.89
C SER A 132 34.54 -52.52 -23.32
N ARG A 133 34.65 -52.64 -21.99
CA ARG A 133 35.68 -53.43 -21.31
C ARG A 133 35.25 -54.87 -20.99
N GLY A 134 34.05 -55.28 -21.39
CA GLY A 134 33.49 -56.60 -21.05
C GLY A 134 33.26 -56.83 -19.55
N LYS A 135 33.20 -55.76 -18.73
CA LYS A 135 33.11 -55.86 -17.26
C LYS A 135 31.67 -55.80 -16.73
N LEU A 136 30.69 -56.15 -17.55
CA LEU A 136 29.27 -56.21 -17.18
C LEU A 136 28.79 -57.65 -17.29
N SER A 137 28.24 -58.18 -16.20
CA SER A 137 27.40 -59.38 -16.27
C SER A 137 26.03 -59.01 -16.86
N PRO A 138 25.27 -59.97 -17.43
CA PRO A 138 23.91 -59.69 -17.93
C PRO A 138 22.98 -59.10 -16.86
N ASN A 139 23.14 -59.52 -15.60
CA ASN A 139 22.36 -59.00 -14.47
C ASN A 139 22.77 -57.55 -14.10
N ASP A 140 24.06 -57.22 -14.19
CA ASP A 140 24.51 -55.85 -13.94
C ASP A 140 24.15 -54.91 -15.09
N GLU A 141 24.15 -55.41 -16.34
CA GLU A 141 23.65 -54.66 -17.50
C GLU A 141 22.18 -54.25 -17.30
N ALA A 142 21.32 -55.16 -16.86
CA ALA A 142 19.93 -54.84 -16.52
C ALA A 142 19.83 -53.73 -15.45
N LYS A 143 20.63 -53.79 -14.37
CA LYS A 143 20.66 -52.74 -13.33
C LYS A 143 21.15 -51.38 -13.85
N TRP A 144 22.13 -51.37 -14.76
CA TRP A 144 22.60 -50.13 -15.38
C TRP A 144 21.53 -49.50 -16.28
N LEU A 145 20.85 -50.31 -17.10
CA LEU A 145 19.73 -49.85 -17.94
C LEU A 145 18.57 -49.33 -17.10
N GLU A 146 18.18 -50.03 -16.03
CA GLU A 146 17.15 -49.58 -15.08
C GLU A 146 17.52 -48.24 -14.41
N LYS A 147 18.81 -48.07 -14.04
CA LYS A 147 19.32 -46.81 -13.50
C LYS A 147 19.26 -45.67 -14.52
N ILE A 148 19.62 -45.93 -15.78
CA ILE A 148 19.55 -44.95 -16.87
C ILE A 148 18.10 -44.53 -17.13
N GLN A 149 17.16 -45.49 -17.18
CA GLN A 149 15.73 -45.21 -17.29
C GLN A 149 15.22 -44.32 -16.13
N LYS A 150 15.57 -44.65 -14.88
CA LYS A 150 15.23 -43.84 -13.70
C LYS A 150 15.85 -42.43 -13.72
N LEU A 151 16.93 -42.20 -14.46
CA LEU A 151 17.52 -40.86 -14.67
C LEU A 151 16.81 -40.10 -15.79
N ASN A 152 16.47 -40.76 -16.90
CA ASN A 152 15.63 -40.18 -17.97
C ASN A 152 14.29 -39.70 -17.42
N GLU A 153 13.60 -40.51 -16.62
CA GLU A 153 12.36 -40.08 -15.94
C GLU A 153 12.55 -38.86 -15.04
N LYS A 154 13.70 -38.72 -14.37
CA LYS A 154 14.00 -37.55 -13.53
C LYS A 154 14.24 -36.29 -14.35
N ILE A 155 14.90 -36.42 -15.51
CA ILE A 155 15.09 -35.32 -16.46
C ILE A 155 13.73 -34.88 -16.99
N GLU A 156 12.89 -35.80 -17.47
CA GLU A 156 11.55 -35.48 -17.98
C GLU A 156 10.68 -34.82 -16.90
N LYS A 157 10.76 -35.28 -15.64
CA LYS A 157 10.08 -34.66 -14.48
C LYS A 157 10.67 -33.30 -14.10
N ALA A 158 11.95 -33.02 -14.40
CA ALA A 158 12.59 -31.72 -14.18
C ALA A 158 12.26 -30.73 -15.31
N GLU A 159 12.26 -31.19 -16.56
CA GLU A 159 11.88 -30.44 -17.76
C GLU A 159 10.40 -30.02 -17.70
N LYS A 160 9.50 -30.95 -17.36
CA LYS A 160 8.08 -30.64 -17.11
C LYS A 160 7.88 -29.62 -15.98
N LYS A 161 8.84 -29.45 -15.06
CA LYS A 161 8.80 -28.39 -14.03
C LYS A 161 9.37 -27.08 -14.56
N LEU A 162 10.48 -27.13 -15.30
CA LEU A 162 11.10 -25.98 -15.96
C LEU A 162 10.11 -25.29 -16.91
N ASN A 163 9.45 -26.05 -17.78
CA ASN A 163 8.46 -25.55 -18.75
C ASN A 163 7.13 -25.09 -18.11
N ARG A 164 6.97 -25.27 -16.79
CA ARG A 164 5.82 -24.79 -15.99
C ARG A 164 6.19 -23.66 -15.02
N SER A 165 7.48 -23.31 -14.91
CA SER A 165 8.00 -22.30 -13.98
C SER A 165 8.13 -20.95 -14.66
#